data_AF-A0A6P8I6U8-F1
#
_entry.id   AF-A0A6P8I6U8-F1
#
_cell.length_a   1.000
_cell.length_b   1.000
_cell.length_c   1.000
_cell.angle_alpha   90.00
_cell.angle_beta   90.00
_cell.angle_gamma   90.00
#
_symmetry.space_group_name_H-M   'P 1'
#
loop_
_entity.id
_entity.type
_entity.pdbx_description
1 polymer ?
#
loop_
_entity_poly.entity_id
_entity_poly.type
_entity_poly.pdbx_seq_one_letter_code
_entity_poly.pdbx_strand_id
1 'polypeptide(L)'
;AANVTRVINSDVQAGVMCSNFLVNVTTRATAFCTDCNLLTRNLDATFSAYEPYETTVKRKNTHKYISVESTEKVDTFYHYTDDKGAEGITRDKTIRPSTDPRDMMIGKGVYLTKKNPDKHSKEEILQNNYDSALLSTNPDRVKNFVKIDLPTSKVDKAPGSRDVYKYKGEDGLDLRNYCHEIIKRD
;
A
#
# COMPACT_ATOMS: atom_id res chain seq x y z
N ALA A 1 -35.23 17.28 46.62
CA ALA A 1 -34.68 15.91 46.69
C ALA A 1 -33.59 15.79 45.64
N ALA A 2 -32.36 15.53 46.08
CA ALA A 2 -31.18 15.33 45.23
C ALA A 2 -30.84 13.83 45.16
N ASN A 3 -30.36 13.37 44.01
CA ASN A 3 -29.55 12.18 43.76
C ASN A 3 -29.04 12.35 42.31
N VAL A 4 -27.78 12.68 41.98
CA VAL A 4 -26.43 12.16 42.28
C VAL A 4 -26.05 10.89 41.47
N THR A 5 -25.09 11.12 40.56
CA THR A 5 -24.19 10.19 39.79
C THR A 5 -24.82 9.27 38.74
N ARG A 6 -24.21 9.05 37.55
CA ARG A 6 -22.79 8.72 37.34
C ARG A 6 -22.29 9.13 35.94
N VAL A 7 -21.08 9.70 35.92
CA VAL A 7 -20.24 9.93 34.73
C VAL A 7 -19.53 8.62 34.37
N ILE A 8 -19.47 8.29 33.09
CA ILE A 8 -18.42 7.43 32.52
C ILE A 8 -18.00 8.03 31.16
N ASN A 9 -16.80 8.60 31.16
CA ASN A 9 -16.01 8.83 29.96
C ASN A 9 -15.49 7.48 29.47
N SER A 10 -15.51 7.26 28.17
CA SER A 10 -14.61 6.31 27.51
C SER A 10 -14.20 6.86 26.16
N ASP A 11 -13.18 7.70 26.19
CA ASP A 11 -12.28 7.92 25.06
C ASP A 11 -11.60 6.59 24.74
N VAL A 12 -11.85 6.05 23.54
CA VAL A 12 -10.96 5.06 22.92
C VAL A 12 -10.77 5.51 21.47
N GLN A 13 -9.84 6.44 21.27
CA GLN A 13 -9.20 6.63 19.98
C GLN A 13 -8.31 5.42 19.72
N ALA A 14 -8.78 4.49 18.89
CA ALA A 14 -7.95 3.45 18.30
C ALA A 14 -7.03 4.10 17.26
N GLY A 15 -5.88 4.59 17.72
CA GLY A 15 -4.78 4.99 16.86
C GLY A 15 -4.19 3.76 16.18
N VAL A 16 -4.50 3.57 14.90
CA VAL A 16 -3.81 2.60 14.04
C VAL A 16 -2.43 3.17 13.75
N MET A 17 -1.46 2.84 14.60
CA MET A 17 -0.04 3.07 14.37
C MET A 17 0.43 2.13 13.24
N CYS A 18 0.54 2.64 12.01
CA CYS A 18 1.35 1.97 10.98
C CYS A 18 2.82 2.14 11.36
N SER A 19 3.39 1.08 11.93
CA SER A 19 4.79 1.01 12.36
C SER A 19 5.72 1.15 11.16
N ASN A 20 6.58 2.17 11.18
CA ASN A 20 7.69 2.31 10.25
C ASN A 20 8.67 1.13 10.44
N PHE A 21 8.76 0.27 9.42
CA PHE A 21 9.71 -0.84 9.35
C PHE A 21 11.08 -0.28 8.95
N LEU A 22 11.89 0.09 9.94
CA LEU A 22 13.32 0.35 9.75
C LEU A 22 14.05 -0.99 9.65
N VAL A 23 14.48 -1.35 8.44
CA VAL A 23 15.37 -2.50 8.20
C VAL A 23 16.75 -2.14 8.72
N ASN A 24 17.04 -2.48 9.97
CA ASN A 24 18.42 -2.65 10.42
C ASN A 24 18.91 -3.99 9.87
N VAL A 25 19.67 -3.96 8.78
CA VAL A 25 20.47 -5.12 8.35
C VAL A 25 21.62 -5.25 9.33
N THR A 26 21.42 -6.05 10.38
CA THR A 26 22.52 -6.57 11.19
C THR A 26 22.53 -8.08 11.03
N THR A 27 23.63 -8.53 10.44
CA THR A 27 24.05 -9.90 10.18
C THR A 27 23.92 -10.79 11.41
N ARG A 28 23.25 -11.94 11.26
CA ARG A 28 23.72 -13.26 11.71
C ARG A 28 22.77 -14.35 11.23
N ALA A 29 23.15 -15.00 10.12
CA ALA A 29 22.62 -16.29 9.76
C ALA A 29 23.16 -17.33 10.74
N THR A 30 22.27 -18.00 11.48
CA THR A 30 22.55 -19.31 12.05
C THR A 30 21.55 -20.28 11.45
N ALA A 31 22.00 -21.00 10.43
CA ALA A 31 21.28 -22.14 9.88
C ALA A 31 21.61 -23.35 10.75
N PHE A 32 20.61 -23.87 11.46
CA PHE A 32 20.64 -25.25 11.94
C PHE A 32 20.23 -26.13 10.77
N CYS A 33 21.21 -26.84 10.20
CA CYS A 33 20.96 -27.93 9.24
C CYS A 33 21.62 -29.17 9.82
N THR A 34 20.79 -30.07 10.36
CA THR A 34 21.18 -31.41 10.74
C THR A 34 21.25 -32.26 9.47
N ASP A 35 22.35 -32.99 9.34
CA ASP A 35 22.59 -34.11 8.44
C ASP A 35 22.77 -33.80 6.93
N CYS A 36 24.03 -33.60 6.55
CA CYS A 36 24.63 -34.40 5.46
C CYS A 36 26.17 -34.25 5.45
N ASN A 37 26.83 -35.39 5.68
CA ASN A 37 28.22 -35.66 5.29
C ASN A 37 28.48 -35.20 3.86
N LEU A 38 29.56 -34.45 3.60
CA LEU A 38 30.51 -34.70 2.50
C LEU A 38 31.56 -33.57 2.42
N LEU A 39 32.83 -34.00 2.56
CA LEU A 39 34.04 -33.46 1.93
C LEU A 39 34.46 -32.03 2.28
N THR A 40 35.33 -31.94 3.28
CA THR A 40 36.24 -30.82 3.50
C THR A 40 37.23 -30.69 2.35
N ARG A 41 37.14 -29.59 1.59
CA ARG A 41 38.26 -29.08 0.80
C ARG A 41 38.78 -27.80 1.44
N ASN A 42 40.05 -27.86 1.81
CA ASN A 42 40.86 -26.73 2.30
C ASN A 42 40.84 -25.60 1.27
N LEU A 43 40.41 -24.42 1.70
CA LEU A 43 40.69 -23.16 1.02
C LEU A 43 41.54 -22.33 1.96
N ASP A 44 42.84 -22.38 1.72
CA ASP A 44 43.82 -21.44 2.26
C ASP A 44 43.52 -20.05 1.69
N ALA A 45 42.80 -19.24 2.48
CA ALA A 45 42.64 -17.81 2.21
C ALA A 45 43.65 -17.05 3.08
N THR A 46 44.81 -16.76 2.51
CA THR A 46 45.79 -15.81 3.04
C THR A 46 45.13 -14.45 3.23
N PHE A 47 44.81 -14.14 4.50
CA PHE A 47 44.30 -12.86 4.95
C PHE A 47 45.46 -11.85 4.99
N SER A 48 45.64 -11.11 3.90
CA SER A 48 46.61 -10.01 3.82
C SER A 48 46.15 -8.87 4.71
N ALA A 49 46.88 -8.66 5.81
CA ALA A 49 46.66 -7.58 6.76
C ALA A 49 46.65 -6.22 6.05
N TYR A 50 45.51 -5.53 6.13
CA TYR A 50 45.39 -4.14 5.74
C TYR A 50 45.61 -3.30 7.00
N GLU A 51 46.70 -2.52 7.03
CA GLU A 51 46.97 -1.62 8.14
C GLU A 51 45.99 -0.42 8.13
N PRO A 52 45.35 -0.08 9.27
CA PRO A 52 44.50 1.09 9.35
C PRO A 52 45.37 2.35 9.50
N TYR A 53 45.35 3.22 8.50
CA TYR A 53 45.90 4.57 8.67
C TYR A 53 44.91 5.41 9.49
N GLU A 54 45.32 5.79 10.70
CA GLU A 54 44.57 6.74 11.52
C GLU A 54 44.71 8.15 10.95
N THR A 55 43.69 8.65 10.26
CA THR A 55 43.55 10.08 9.97
C THR A 55 42.58 10.71 10.96
N THR A 56 43.12 11.30 12.03
CA THR A 56 42.38 12.19 12.94
C THR A 56 42.09 13.52 12.25
N VAL A 57 41.00 13.59 11.49
CA VAL A 57 40.47 14.85 10.97
C VAL A 57 39.34 15.31 11.90
N LYS A 58 39.65 16.19 12.85
CA LYS A 58 38.65 16.88 13.68
C LYS A 58 37.89 17.92 12.84
N ARG A 59 36.90 17.47 12.05
CA ARG A 59 35.91 18.37 11.42
C ARG A 59 34.72 18.54 12.36
N LYS A 60 34.59 19.73 12.97
CA LYS A 60 33.37 20.18 13.63
C LYS A 60 32.33 20.55 12.57
N ASN A 61 31.80 19.55 11.86
CA ASN A 61 30.63 19.75 11.01
C ASN A 61 29.38 19.50 11.86
N THR A 62 28.89 20.56 12.50
CA THR A 62 27.50 20.65 12.98
C THR A 62 26.59 20.78 11.76
N HIS A 63 26.45 19.69 10.98
CA HIS A 63 25.35 19.57 10.05
C HIS A 63 24.07 19.39 10.87
N LYS A 64 23.38 20.50 11.08
CA LYS A 64 22.01 20.55 11.56
C LYS A 64 21.15 19.78 10.54
N TYR A 65 20.93 18.50 10.79
CA TYR A 65 20.02 17.66 10.02
C TYR A 65 18.61 18.26 10.18
N ILE A 66 18.14 18.96 9.16
CA ILE A 66 16.73 19.31 9.03
C ILE A 66 16.09 18.03 8.48
N SER A 67 15.52 17.21 9.35
CA SER A 67 14.61 16.15 8.94
C SER A 67 13.37 16.82 8.36
N VAL A 68 13.38 17.05 7.05
CA VAL A 68 12.17 17.44 6.33
C VAL A 68 11.29 16.20 6.30
N GLU A 69 10.49 16.01 7.34
CA GLU A 69 9.32 15.13 7.25
C GLU A 69 8.42 15.75 6.18
N SER A 70 8.57 15.29 4.94
CA SER A 70 7.62 15.61 3.90
C SER A 70 6.30 14.96 4.30
N THR A 71 5.38 15.76 4.83
CA THR A 71 4.00 15.37 5.08
C THR A 71 3.30 15.22 3.74
N GLU A 72 3.58 14.13 3.03
CA GLU A 72 2.83 13.80 1.82
C GLU A 72 1.35 13.71 2.18
N LYS A 73 0.52 14.44 1.43
CA LYS A 73 -0.93 14.39 1.63
C LYS A 73 -1.42 12.99 1.27
N VAL A 74 -1.99 12.30 2.25
CA VAL A 74 -2.65 11.00 2.08
C VAL A 74 -4.15 11.22 1.90
N ASP A 75 -4.76 10.44 1.01
CA ASP A 75 -6.20 10.44 0.77
C ASP A 75 -6.70 9.00 0.59
N THR A 76 -8.00 8.78 0.76
CA THR A 76 -8.61 7.46 0.66
C THR A 76 -9.16 7.23 -0.74
N PHE A 77 -8.80 6.09 -1.32
CA PHE A 77 -9.23 5.64 -2.63
C PHE A 77 -9.92 4.29 -2.55
N TYR A 78 -10.76 4.01 -3.54
CA TYR A 78 -11.54 2.80 -3.67
C TYR A 78 -11.24 2.13 -5.01
N HIS A 79 -11.00 0.83 -4.98
CA HIS A 79 -10.97 -0.02 -6.16
C HIS A 79 -12.17 -0.97 -6.13
N TYR A 80 -13.08 -0.83 -7.09
CA TYR A 80 -14.27 -1.67 -7.21
C TYR A 80 -13.99 -2.90 -8.05
N THR A 81 -14.55 -4.04 -7.64
CA THR A 81 -14.30 -5.33 -8.28
C THR A 81 -15.45 -6.31 -8.06
N ASP A 82 -15.40 -7.43 -8.76
CA ASP A 82 -16.35 -8.55 -8.62
C ASP A 82 -15.86 -9.57 -7.57
N ASP A 83 -16.59 -10.68 -7.41
CA ASP A 83 -16.23 -11.73 -6.45
C ASP A 83 -14.87 -12.37 -6.76
N LYS A 84 -14.60 -12.67 -8.03
CA LYS A 84 -13.33 -13.28 -8.48
C LYS A 84 -12.14 -12.36 -8.26
N GLY A 85 -12.32 -11.07 -8.56
CA GLY A 85 -11.32 -10.04 -8.34
C GLY A 85 -11.03 -9.83 -6.85
N ALA A 86 -12.07 -9.77 -6.01
CA ALA A 86 -11.91 -9.67 -4.56
C ALA A 86 -11.17 -10.88 -3.98
N GLU A 87 -11.46 -12.10 -4.44
CA GLU A 87 -10.73 -13.32 -4.06
C GLU A 87 -9.26 -13.27 -4.49
N GLY A 88 -8.99 -12.90 -5.74
CA GLY A 88 -7.64 -12.76 -6.27
C GLY A 88 -6.82 -11.73 -5.48
N ILE A 89 -7.40 -10.56 -5.20
CA ILE A 89 -6.75 -9.50 -4.42
C ILE A 89 -6.55 -9.94 -2.96
N THR A 90 -7.51 -10.67 -2.38
CA THR A 90 -7.37 -11.20 -1.01
C THR A 90 -6.17 -12.14 -0.90
N ARG A 91 -5.98 -13.00 -1.89
CA ARG A 91 -4.89 -13.99 -1.95
C ARG A 91 -3.54 -13.34 -2.27
N ASP A 92 -3.49 -12.55 -3.33
CA ASP A 92 -2.23 -12.04 -3.91
C ASP A 92 -1.78 -10.73 -3.24
N LYS A 93 -2.66 -10.08 -2.48
CA LYS A 93 -2.47 -8.73 -1.89
C LYS A 93 -2.02 -7.68 -2.92
N THR A 94 -2.40 -7.87 -4.17
CA THR A 94 -2.01 -7.04 -5.30
C THR A 94 -3.22 -6.78 -6.18
N ILE A 95 -3.42 -5.52 -6.55
CA ILE A 95 -4.39 -5.14 -7.58
C ILE A 95 -3.64 -5.10 -8.91
N ARG A 96 -4.01 -5.99 -9.82
CA ARG A 96 -3.38 -6.11 -11.14
C ARG A 96 -3.82 -4.96 -12.05
N PRO A 97 -2.93 -4.45 -12.91
CA PRO A 97 -3.30 -3.39 -13.84
C PRO A 97 -4.34 -3.89 -14.84
N SER A 98 -5.32 -3.05 -15.17
CA SER A 98 -6.19 -3.29 -16.32
C SER A 98 -5.37 -3.20 -17.60
N THR A 99 -5.58 -4.16 -18.49
CA THR A 99 -4.89 -4.28 -19.78
C THR A 99 -5.83 -4.22 -20.99
N ASP A 100 -7.15 -4.26 -20.78
CA ASP A 100 -8.12 -4.17 -21.89
C ASP A 100 -8.26 -2.70 -22.32
N PRO A 101 -7.92 -2.34 -23.58
CA PRO A 101 -8.02 -0.98 -24.07
C PRO A 101 -9.43 -0.38 -23.97
N ARG A 102 -10.49 -1.22 -23.97
CA ARG A 102 -11.89 -0.78 -23.89
C ARG A 102 -12.26 -0.26 -22.50
N ASP A 103 -11.59 -0.76 -21.47
CA ASP A 103 -11.86 -0.44 -20.06
C ASP A 103 -10.88 0.62 -19.52
N MET A 104 -10.02 1.19 -20.38
CA MET A 104 -8.91 2.06 -19.99
C MET A 104 -9.12 3.51 -20.46
N MET A 105 -9.28 4.45 -19.52
CA MET A 105 -9.38 5.87 -19.85
C MET A 105 -8.03 6.55 -20.09
N ILE A 106 -6.97 6.13 -19.38
CA ILE A 106 -5.63 6.75 -19.43
C ILE A 106 -4.52 5.70 -19.54
N GLY A 107 -4.76 4.70 -20.39
CA GLY A 107 -3.78 3.63 -20.67
C GLY A 107 -3.75 2.52 -19.62
N LYS A 108 -2.80 1.59 -19.74
CA LYS A 108 -2.67 0.45 -18.83
C LYS A 108 -2.43 0.93 -17.39
N GLY A 109 -3.08 0.33 -16.40
CA GLY A 109 -2.83 0.65 -14.99
C GLY A 109 -3.94 0.24 -14.02
N VAL A 110 -3.72 0.54 -12.74
CA VAL A 110 -4.73 0.33 -11.68
C VAL A 110 -5.57 1.58 -11.53
N TYR A 111 -6.88 1.42 -11.67
CA TYR A 111 -7.85 2.49 -11.59
C TYR A 111 -8.53 2.53 -10.22
N LEU A 112 -8.72 3.75 -9.73
CA LEU A 112 -9.20 4.07 -8.40
C LEU A 112 -10.22 5.22 -8.49
N THR A 113 -11.03 5.37 -7.46
CA THR A 113 -11.96 6.49 -7.31
C THR A 113 -12.04 6.92 -5.85
N LYS A 114 -12.48 8.15 -5.57
CA LYS A 114 -12.83 8.64 -4.23
C LYS A 114 -14.33 8.50 -3.95
N LYS A 115 -15.11 7.96 -4.89
CA LYS A 115 -16.53 7.63 -4.70
C LYS A 115 -16.67 6.56 -3.61
N ASN A 116 -16.96 7.02 -2.40
CA ASN A 116 -17.22 6.18 -1.24
C ASN A 116 -18.58 5.43 -1.42
N PRO A 117 -18.62 4.11 -1.18
CA PRO A 117 -19.80 3.28 -1.40
C PRO A 117 -20.94 3.43 -0.37
N ASP A 118 -20.72 4.20 0.69
CA ASP A 118 -21.73 4.55 1.70
C ASP A 118 -22.36 5.92 1.41
N LYS A 119 -21.74 6.70 0.50
CA LYS A 119 -22.21 8.04 0.09
C LYS A 119 -22.73 8.09 -1.34
N HIS A 120 -22.52 7.03 -2.11
CA HIS A 120 -22.89 6.96 -3.51
C HIS A 120 -23.59 5.63 -3.79
N SER A 121 -24.58 5.67 -4.67
CA SER A 121 -25.28 4.46 -5.11
C SER A 121 -24.38 3.60 -6.01
N LYS A 122 -24.74 2.31 -6.17
CA LYS A 122 -24.04 1.41 -7.09
C LYS A 122 -24.07 1.96 -8.52
N GLU A 123 -25.19 2.55 -8.92
CA GLU A 123 -25.39 3.15 -10.24
C GLU A 123 -24.47 4.36 -10.45
N GLU A 124 -24.34 5.25 -9.45
CA GLU A 124 -23.43 6.39 -9.52
C GLU A 124 -21.97 5.94 -9.64
N ILE A 125 -21.58 4.88 -8.93
CA ILE A 125 -20.23 4.31 -8.98
C ILE A 125 -19.97 3.65 -10.34
N LEU A 126 -20.92 2.88 -10.85
CA LEU A 126 -20.83 2.25 -12.16
C LEU A 126 -20.70 3.31 -13.27
N GLN A 127 -21.54 4.35 -13.22
CA GLN A 127 -21.48 5.44 -14.20
C GLN A 127 -20.14 6.19 -14.12
N ASN A 128 -19.62 6.43 -12.93
CA ASN A 128 -18.31 7.05 -12.74
C ASN A 128 -17.19 6.20 -13.35
N ASN A 129 -17.19 4.89 -13.10
CA ASN A 129 -16.06 4.02 -13.44
C ASN A 129 -16.13 3.49 -14.88
N TYR A 130 -17.31 3.10 -15.36
CA TYR A 130 -17.51 2.34 -16.60
C TYR A 130 -18.33 3.06 -17.68
N ASP A 131 -18.75 4.31 -17.43
CA ASP A 131 -19.64 5.08 -18.31
C ASP A 131 -21.03 4.42 -18.48
N SER A 132 -21.96 5.23 -18.97
CA SER A 132 -23.40 4.98 -19.09
C SER A 132 -23.76 3.76 -19.96
N ALA A 133 -22.93 3.38 -20.94
CA ALA A 133 -23.19 2.25 -21.82
C ALA A 133 -23.04 0.87 -21.14
N LEU A 134 -22.28 0.78 -20.04
CA LEU A 134 -21.98 -0.48 -19.35
C LEU A 134 -22.87 -0.76 -18.13
N LEU A 135 -23.75 0.17 -17.76
CA LEU A 135 -24.71 0.01 -16.64
C LEU A 135 -25.60 -1.23 -16.79
N SER A 136 -25.84 -1.71 -18.01
CA SER A 136 -26.72 -2.85 -18.31
C SER A 136 -26.02 -4.22 -18.37
N THR A 137 -24.69 -4.28 -18.38
CA THR A 137 -23.99 -5.53 -18.73
C THR A 137 -23.38 -6.29 -17.57
N ASN A 138 -22.97 -5.63 -16.48
CA ASN A 138 -22.44 -6.33 -15.31
C ASN A 138 -22.41 -5.48 -14.02
N PRO A 139 -23.52 -5.40 -13.26
CA PRO A 139 -23.55 -4.67 -11.99
C PRO A 139 -22.64 -5.29 -10.92
N ASP A 140 -22.23 -6.55 -11.07
CA ASP A 140 -21.39 -7.24 -10.07
C ASP A 140 -19.95 -6.71 -10.04
N ARG A 141 -19.53 -5.94 -11.05
CA ARG A 141 -18.22 -5.26 -11.09
C ARG A 141 -18.01 -4.23 -9.97
N VAL A 142 -19.07 -3.82 -9.28
CA VAL A 142 -19.01 -2.92 -8.11
C VAL A 142 -19.52 -3.57 -6.83
N LYS A 143 -19.69 -4.89 -6.82
CA LYS A 143 -20.17 -5.64 -5.66
C LYS A 143 -19.22 -5.51 -4.48
N ASN A 144 -17.94 -5.72 -4.73
CA ASN A 144 -16.87 -5.69 -3.74
C ASN A 144 -15.95 -4.49 -3.98
N PHE A 145 -15.21 -4.09 -2.95
CA PHE A 145 -14.23 -3.03 -3.11
C PHE A 145 -13.06 -3.14 -2.13
N VAL A 146 -11.97 -2.48 -2.49
CA VAL A 146 -10.79 -2.29 -1.65
C VAL A 146 -10.68 -0.82 -1.33
N LYS A 147 -10.68 -0.48 -0.04
CA LYS A 147 -10.39 0.86 0.48
C LYS A 147 -8.90 0.95 0.74
N ILE A 148 -8.23 2.00 0.27
CA ILE A 148 -6.77 2.13 0.30
C ILE A 148 -6.41 3.58 0.61
N ASP A 149 -5.55 3.81 1.59
CA ASP A 149 -5.00 5.13 1.87
C ASP A 149 -3.68 5.30 1.11
N LEU A 150 -3.65 6.26 0.18
CA LEU A 150 -2.52 6.50 -0.72
C LEU A 150 -2.06 7.96 -0.66
N PRO A 151 -0.74 8.22 -0.74
CA PRO A 151 -0.25 9.56 -1.02
C PRO A 151 -0.79 10.07 -2.36
N THR A 152 -1.31 11.30 -2.39
CA THR A 152 -1.86 11.88 -3.63
C THR A 152 -0.81 12.04 -4.73
N SER A 153 0.48 12.02 -4.38
CA SER A 153 1.60 12.03 -5.33
C SER A 153 1.71 10.74 -6.16
N LYS A 154 1.10 9.63 -5.70
CA LYS A 154 1.17 8.29 -6.33
C LYS A 154 0.06 8.02 -7.35
N VAL A 155 -0.88 8.95 -7.51
CA VAL A 155 -2.00 8.81 -8.43
C VAL A 155 -2.10 10.00 -9.37
N ASP A 156 -2.55 9.76 -10.59
CA ASP A 156 -2.88 10.80 -11.55
C ASP A 156 -4.39 10.83 -11.77
N LYS A 157 -5.00 12.01 -11.64
CA LYS A 157 -6.42 12.17 -11.94
C LYS A 157 -6.62 12.10 -13.46
N ALA A 158 -7.56 11.29 -13.90
CA ALA A 158 -7.92 11.26 -15.30
C ALA A 158 -8.57 12.59 -15.75
N PRO A 159 -8.39 13.00 -17.01
CA PRO A 159 -9.03 14.20 -17.53
C PRO A 159 -10.56 14.03 -17.58
N GLY A 160 -11.28 15.15 -17.47
CA GLY A 160 -12.75 15.19 -17.54
C GLY A 160 -13.44 15.39 -16.19
N SER A 161 -14.75 15.15 -16.17
CA SER A 161 -15.62 15.37 -15.01
C SER A 161 -15.65 14.20 -14.03
N ARG A 162 -15.16 13.02 -14.44
CA ARG A 162 -15.25 11.79 -13.66
C ARG A 162 -14.23 11.77 -12.53
N ASP A 163 -14.60 11.13 -11.43
CA ASP A 163 -13.75 10.95 -10.27
C ASP A 163 -12.97 9.64 -10.40
N VAL A 164 -12.00 9.65 -11.32
CA VAL A 164 -11.17 8.48 -11.64
C VAL A 164 -9.71 8.87 -11.55
N TYR A 165 -8.94 8.00 -10.90
CA TYR A 165 -7.53 8.13 -10.65
C TYR A 165 -6.81 6.88 -11.15
N LYS A 166 -5.62 7.05 -11.70
CA LYS A 166 -4.73 5.95 -12.06
C LYS A 166 -3.54 5.95 -11.12
N TYR A 167 -3.23 4.79 -10.56
CA TYR A 167 -1.99 4.57 -9.84
C TYR A 167 -0.80 4.59 -10.80
N LYS A 168 0.29 5.27 -10.40
CA LYS A 168 1.48 5.46 -11.24
C LYS A 168 2.30 4.20 -11.47
N GLY A 169 2.16 3.17 -10.63
CA GLY A 169 2.85 1.89 -10.82
C GLY A 169 2.29 1.09 -12.00
N GLU A 170 3.16 0.66 -12.90
CA GLU A 170 2.77 -0.07 -14.12
C GLU A 170 2.49 -1.55 -13.89
N ASP A 171 3.14 -2.14 -12.88
CA ASP A 171 3.06 -3.58 -12.56
C ASP A 171 1.91 -3.95 -11.63
N GLY A 172 1.11 -2.95 -11.23
CA GLY A 172 0.02 -3.11 -10.28
C GLY A 172 0.28 -2.38 -8.96
N LEU A 173 -0.72 -2.46 -8.08
CA LEU A 173 -0.70 -1.85 -6.77
C LEU A 173 -0.56 -2.94 -5.71
N ASP A 174 0.62 -3.00 -5.10
CA ASP A 174 0.89 -3.90 -3.96
C ASP A 174 0.31 -3.30 -2.68
N LEU A 175 -0.71 -3.95 -2.14
CA LEU A 175 -1.44 -3.50 -0.97
C LEU A 175 -0.62 -3.62 0.32
N ARG A 176 0.44 -4.42 0.35
CA ARG A 176 1.31 -4.57 1.53
C ARG A 176 2.06 -3.29 1.88
N ASN A 177 2.18 -2.37 0.91
CA ASN A 177 2.86 -1.09 1.08
C ASN A 177 1.94 0.02 1.63
N TYR A 178 0.64 -0.26 1.82
CA TYR A 178 -0.35 0.75 2.15
C TYR A 178 -1.39 0.24 3.17
N CYS A 179 -1.96 1.16 3.93
CA CYS A 179 -3.13 0.86 4.74
C CYS A 179 -4.29 0.53 3.80
N HIS A 180 -4.89 -0.65 3.97
CA HIS A 180 -5.97 -1.11 3.10
C HIS A 180 -6.97 -2.00 3.85
N GLU A 181 -8.18 -2.03 3.32
CA GLU A 181 -9.27 -2.88 3.79
C GLU A 181 -9.98 -3.48 2.56
N ILE A 182 -10.11 -4.82 2.54
CA ILE A 182 -10.82 -5.54 1.47
C ILE A 182 -12.21 -5.86 2.00
N ILE A 183 -13.24 -5.30 1.36
CA ILE A 183 -14.62 -5.39 1.81
C ILE A 183 -15.41 -6.18 0.77
N LYS A 184 -15.90 -7.34 1.20
CA LYS A 184 -16.81 -8.19 0.43
C LYS A 184 -18.24 -7.92 0.89
N ARG A 185 -19.15 -7.65 -0.05
CA ARG A 185 -20.58 -7.45 0.24
C ARG A 185 -21.38 -8.62 -0.35
N ASP A 186 -22.41 -9.03 0.36
CA ASP A 186 -23.33 -10.09 -0.06
C ASP A 186 -24.26 -9.62 -1.20
#